data_AF-A0A8T3TVW3-F1
#
_entry.id   AF-A0A8T3TVW3-F1
#
_cell.length_a   1.000
_cell.length_b   1.000
_cell.length_c   1.000
_cell.angle_alpha   90.00
_cell.angle_beta   90.00
_cell.angle_gamma   90.00
#
_symmetry.space_group_name_H-M   'P 1'
#
loop_
_entity.id
_entity.type
_entity.pdbx_description
1 polymer ?
#
loop_
_entity_poly.entity_id
_entity_poly.type
_entity_poly.pdbx_seq_one_letter_code
_entity_poly.pdbx_strand_id
1 'polypeptide(L)'
;IATVPTVRDADGLALSSRNRFLSAAERTIALALPRAIEAGLAGHRSSEDAVRAARAVLETQRGLVVDYVAVADFDGPTLVAAVRVGAIRLIDNARLG
;
A
#
# COMPACT_ATOMS: atom_id res chain seq x y z
N ILE A 1 8.82 -9.79 -21.69
CA ILE A 1 7.79 -9.72 -20.61
C ILE A 1 7.22 -8.31 -20.64
N ALA A 2 5.90 -8.14 -20.56
CA ALA A 2 5.25 -6.82 -20.53
C ALA A 2 4.66 -6.57 -19.14
N THR A 3 4.97 -5.42 -18.55
CA THR A 3 4.38 -4.93 -17.30
C THR A 3 3.11 -4.15 -17.59
N VAL A 4 2.06 -4.41 -16.81
CA VAL A 4 0.79 -3.69 -16.89
C VAL A 4 0.54 -2.92 -15.59
N PRO A 5 -0.08 -1.74 -15.63
CA PRO A 5 -0.44 -1.00 -14.42
C PRO A 5 -1.31 -1.83 -13.47
N THR A 6 -1.10 -1.64 -12.17
CA THR A 6 -1.96 -2.24 -11.14
C THR A 6 -3.39 -1.78 -11.33
N VAL A 7 -4.29 -2.72 -11.59
CA VAL A 7 -5.74 -2.44 -11.62
C VAL A 7 -6.24 -2.28 -10.19
N ARG A 8 -7.01 -1.22 -9.96
CA ARG A 8 -7.59 -0.89 -8.65
C ARG A 8 -9.10 -1.00 -8.71
N ASP A 9 -9.70 -1.32 -7.58
CA ASP A 9 -11.14 -1.23 -7.37
C ASP A 9 -11.58 0.24 -7.27
N ALA A 10 -12.89 0.51 -7.27
CA ALA A 10 -13.43 1.87 -7.26
C ALA A 10 -13.03 2.70 -6.03
N ASP A 11 -12.67 2.04 -4.92
CA ASP A 11 -12.17 2.64 -3.68
C ASP A 11 -10.64 2.75 -3.61
N GLY A 12 -9.94 2.42 -4.70
CA GLY A 12 -8.49 2.54 -4.83
C GLY A 12 -7.70 1.33 -4.34
N LEU A 13 -8.33 0.32 -3.71
CA LEU A 13 -7.63 -0.88 -3.29
C LEU A 13 -7.13 -1.67 -4.51
N ALA A 14 -5.86 -2.09 -4.50
CA ALA A 14 -5.33 -2.94 -5.56
C ALA A 14 -6.14 -4.24 -5.68
N LEU A 15 -6.53 -4.61 -6.91
CA LEU A 15 -7.29 -5.82 -7.14
C LEU A 15 -6.45 -7.05 -6.78
N SER A 16 -7.04 -7.92 -5.97
CA SER A 16 -6.42 -9.16 -5.53
C SER A 16 -7.51 -10.17 -5.24
N SER A 17 -7.31 -11.42 -5.62
CA SER A 17 -8.21 -12.53 -5.27
C SER A 17 -8.37 -12.67 -3.76
N ARG A 18 -7.43 -12.15 -2.96
CA ARG A 18 -7.48 -12.14 -1.50
C ARG A 18 -8.53 -11.17 -0.94
N ASN A 19 -8.91 -10.12 -1.69
CA ASN A 19 -9.85 -9.11 -1.23
C ASN A 19 -11.24 -9.72 -0.93
N ARG A 20 -11.59 -10.84 -1.58
CA ARG A 20 -12.84 -11.59 -1.32
C ARG A 20 -12.96 -12.13 0.11
N PHE A 21 -11.84 -12.25 0.82
CA PHE A 21 -11.81 -12.77 2.19
C PHE A 21 -11.89 -11.67 3.24
N LEU A 22 -11.87 -10.40 2.82
CA LEU A 22 -12.11 -9.27 3.71
C LEU A 22 -13.61 -9.15 3.94
N SER A 23 -14.02 -9.06 5.20
CA SER A 23 -15.33 -8.51 5.54
C SER A 23 -15.43 -7.04 5.12
N ALA A 24 -16.64 -6.47 5.11
CA ALA A 24 -16.83 -5.06 4.78
C ALA A 24 -16.05 -4.10 5.73
N ALA A 25 -15.96 -4.46 7.02
CA ALA A 25 -15.20 -3.70 8.00
C ALA A 25 -13.69 -3.80 7.74
N GLU A 26 -13.17 -5.00 7.48
CA GLU A 26 -11.76 -5.20 7.12
C GLU A 26 -11.41 -4.54 5.80
N ARG A 27 -12.32 -4.52 4.83
CA ARG A 27 -12.13 -3.78 3.57
C ARG A 27 -11.94 -2.30 3.84
N THR A 28 -12.76 -1.72 4.71
CA THR A 28 -12.63 -0.30 5.09
C THR A 28 -11.28 -0.02 5.74
N ILE A 29 -10.78 -0.94 6.58
CA ILE A 29 -9.45 -0.84 7.18
C ILE A 29 -8.34 -0.96 6.12
N ALA A 30 -8.48 -1.89 5.17
CA ALA A 30 -7.52 -2.12 4.11
C ALA A 30 -7.30 -0.91 3.19
N LEU A 31 -8.26 0.02 3.11
CA LEU A 31 -8.11 1.28 2.37
C LEU A 31 -7.01 2.19 2.92
N ALA A 32 -6.47 1.93 4.12
CA ALA A 32 -5.27 2.61 4.58
C ALA A 32 -4.03 2.29 3.71
N LEU A 33 -3.98 1.13 3.06
CA LEU A 33 -2.86 0.74 2.20
C LEU A 33 -2.71 1.64 0.95
N PRO A 34 -3.73 1.80 0.09
CA PRO A 34 -3.62 2.73 -1.05
C PRO A 34 -3.41 4.18 -0.61
N ARG A 35 -4.05 4.63 0.50
CA ARG A 35 -3.80 5.96 1.07
C ARG A 35 -2.36 6.16 1.53
N ALA A 36 -1.73 5.12 2.07
CA ALA A 36 -0.33 5.15 2.46
C ALA A 36 0.59 5.26 1.24
N ILE A 37 0.28 4.53 0.16
CA ILE A 37 0.99 4.67 -1.11
C ILE A 37 0.86 6.11 -1.64
N GLU A 38 -0.35 6.65 -1.70
CA GLU A 38 -0.60 8.04 -2.12
C GLU A 38 0.18 9.06 -1.28
N ALA A 39 0.19 8.90 0.05
CA ALA A 39 0.94 9.77 0.94
C ALA A 39 2.46 9.69 0.72
N GLY A 40 2.98 8.49 0.44
CA GLY A 40 4.39 8.31 0.11
C GLY A 40 4.78 8.93 -1.24
N LEU A 41 3.86 8.97 -2.19
CA LEU A 41 4.07 9.61 -3.50
C LEU A 41 4.01 11.14 -3.41
N ALA A 42 3.19 11.68 -2.51
CA ALA A 42 2.91 13.12 -2.42
C ALA A 42 4.13 13.95 -1.98
N GLY A 43 4.85 14.53 -2.95
CA GLY A 43 5.85 15.57 -2.72
C GLY A 43 7.07 15.13 -1.91
N HIS A 44 7.38 13.82 -1.90
CA HIS A 44 8.58 13.29 -1.26
C HIS A 44 9.85 13.92 -1.85
N ARG A 45 10.85 14.18 -1.00
CA ARG A 45 12.17 14.70 -1.43
C ARG A 45 13.25 13.62 -1.42
N SER A 46 12.96 12.49 -0.80
CA SER A 46 13.80 11.30 -0.77
C SER A 46 12.96 10.03 -0.57
N SER A 47 13.60 8.86 -0.73
CA SER A 47 12.99 7.57 -0.42
C SER A 47 12.58 7.44 1.05
N GLU A 48 13.38 7.99 1.97
CA GLU A 48 13.07 8.00 3.40
C GLU A 48 11.83 8.84 3.70
N ASP A 49 11.66 9.99 3.03
CA ASP A 49 10.45 10.81 3.17
C ASP A 49 9.20 10.05 2.73
N ALA A 50 9.28 9.35 1.58
CA ALA A 50 8.18 8.54 1.08
C ALA A 50 7.80 7.41 2.06
N VAL A 51 8.79 6.68 2.58
CA VAL A 51 8.58 5.62 3.57
C VAL A 51 7.96 6.17 4.85
N ARG A 52 8.45 7.31 5.34
CA ARG A 52 7.95 7.96 6.55
C ARG A 52 6.50 8.40 6.39
N ALA A 53 6.15 9.03 5.25
CA ALA A 53 4.78 9.46 4.98
C ALA A 53 3.81 8.28 4.86
N ALA A 54 4.18 7.24 4.12
CA ALA A 54 3.37 6.03 3.99
C ALA A 54 3.18 5.31 5.34
N ARG A 55 4.26 5.16 6.09
CA ARG A 55 4.24 4.53 7.42
C ARG A 55 3.33 5.29 8.40
N ALA A 56 3.40 6.62 8.41
CA ALA A 56 2.55 7.43 9.29
C ALA A 56 1.06 7.18 9.04
N VAL A 57 0.62 7.07 7.78
CA VAL A 57 -0.78 6.74 7.46
C VAL A 57 -1.16 5.37 8.03
N LEU A 58 -0.34 4.34 7.81
CA LEU A 58 -0.64 2.99 8.27
C LEU A 58 -0.68 2.89 9.80
N GLU A 59 0.23 3.55 10.50
CA GLU A 59 0.33 3.49 11.97
C GLU A 59 -0.85 4.20 12.65
N THR A 60 -1.51 5.15 11.99
CA THR A 60 -2.74 5.77 12.52
C THR A 60 -3.99 4.88 12.40
N GLN A 61 -3.96 3.89 11.50
CA GLN A 61 -5.12 3.06 11.24
C GLN A 61 -5.15 1.84 12.18
N ARG A 62 -6.19 1.78 13.02
CA ARG A 62 -6.42 0.64 13.91
C ARG A 62 -6.93 -0.58 13.13
N GLY A 63 -6.59 -1.77 13.62
CA GLY A 63 -7.06 -3.04 13.06
C GLY A 63 -6.24 -3.55 11.87
N LEU A 64 -5.07 -2.96 11.61
CA LEU A 64 -4.07 -3.51 10.69
C LEU A 64 -2.73 -3.71 11.41
N VAL A 65 -1.91 -4.61 10.87
CA VAL A 65 -0.52 -4.81 11.26
C VAL A 65 0.36 -4.53 10.05
N VAL A 66 1.34 -3.65 10.19
CA VAL A 66 2.31 -3.36 9.13
C VAL A 66 3.35 -4.47 9.11
N ASP A 67 3.47 -5.17 7.98
CA ASP A 67 4.56 -6.14 7.78
C ASP A 67 5.82 -5.40 7.32
N TYR A 68 5.70 -4.53 6.31
CA TYR A 68 6.77 -3.63 5.90
C TYR A 68 6.25 -2.41 5.15
N VAL A 69 7.08 -1.36 5.16
CA VAL A 69 7.04 -0.23 4.23
C VAL A 69 8.50 0.07 3.89
N ALA A 70 8.85 0.04 2.61
CA ALA A 70 10.22 0.23 2.15
C ALA A 70 10.24 0.81 0.72
N VAL A 71 11.39 1.28 0.28
CA VAL A 71 11.67 1.51 -1.14
C VAL A 71 12.59 0.39 -1.63
N ALA A 72 12.23 -0.21 -2.76
CA ALA A 72 13.04 -1.18 -3.48
C ALA A 72 13.28 -0.69 -4.91
N ASP A 73 14.36 -1.15 -5.53
CA ASP A 73 14.67 -0.82 -6.92
C ASP A 73 14.16 -1.92 -7.86
N PHE A 74 13.18 -1.57 -8.68
CA PHE A 74 12.59 -2.44 -9.72
C PHE A 74 12.57 -1.69 -11.06
N ASP A 75 13.77 -1.37 -11.54
CA ASP A 75 14.01 -0.45 -12.65
C ASP A 75 13.49 0.96 -12.34
N GLY A 76 13.81 1.42 -11.12
CA GLY A 76 13.38 2.69 -10.55
C GLY A 76 12.91 2.56 -9.09
N PRO A 77 13.06 3.63 -8.29
CA PRO A 77 12.66 3.63 -6.88
C PRO A 77 11.16 3.39 -6.75
N THR A 78 10.81 2.27 -6.12
CA THR A 78 9.44 1.81 -5.95
C THR A 78 9.12 1.67 -4.47
N LEU A 79 8.14 2.44 -4.00
CA LEU A 79 7.57 2.27 -2.68
C LEU A 79 6.78 0.97 -2.65
N VAL A 80 7.11 0.10 -1.71
CA VAL A 80 6.44 -1.18 -1.47
C VAL A 80 5.91 -1.23 -0.06
N ALA A 81 4.68 -1.72 0.10
CA ALA A 81 4.06 -1.90 1.40
C ALA A 81 3.32 -3.23 1.49
N ALA A 82 3.35 -3.82 2.67
CA ALA A 82 2.57 -4.99 3.01
C ALA A 82 1.93 -4.82 4.39
N VAL A 83 0.66 -5.19 4.50
CA VAL A 83 -0.12 -5.11 5.74
C VAL A 83 -0.93 -6.37 5.93
N ARG A 84 -1.28 -6.68 7.18
CA ARG A 84 -2.28 -7.69 7.52
C ARG A 84 -3.52 -7.03 8.10
N VAL A 85 -4.69 -7.41 7.60
CA VAL A 85 -5.99 -7.07 8.17
C VAL A 85 -6.67 -8.39 8.53
N GLY A 86 -6.86 -8.64 9.82
CA GLY A 86 -7.21 -9.98 10.30
C GLY A 86 -6.16 -11.00 9.87
N ALA A 87 -6.59 -12.08 9.22
CA ALA A 87 -5.72 -13.12 8.67
C ALA A 87 -5.19 -12.80 7.25
N ILE A 88 -5.67 -11.73 6.61
CA ILE A 88 -5.45 -11.46 5.20
C ILE A 88 -4.27 -10.52 5.02
N ARG A 89 -3.22 -11.01 4.33
CA ARG A 89 -2.07 -10.21 3.94
C ARG A 89 -2.28 -9.54 2.58
N LEU A 90 -2.16 -8.22 2.54
CA LEU A 90 -2.31 -7.39 1.37
C LEU A 90 -0.96 -6.74 1.02
N ILE A 91 -0.74 -6.49 -0.27
CA ILE A 91 0.46 -5.86 -0.81
C ILE A 91 0.06 -4.81 -1.83
N ASP A 92 0.79 -3.72 -1.85
CA ASP A 92 0.66 -2.67 -2.86
C ASP A 92 2.03 -2.02 -3.09
N ASN A 93 2.20 -1.40 -4.25
CA ASN A 93 3.41 -0.69 -4.62
C ASN A 93 3.13 0.41 -5.65
N ALA A 94 3.99 1.42 -5.66
CA ALA A 94 4.01 2.44 -6.71
C ALA A 94 5.42 3.02 -6.88
N ARG A 95 5.77 3.35 -8.12
CA ARG A 95 7.01 4.09 -8.43
C ARG A 95 6.93 5.49 -7.86
N LEU A 96 8.02 5.96 -7.23
CA LEU A 96 8.08 7.28 -6.61
C LEU A 96 8.16 8.41 -7.66
N GLY A 97 8.68 8.14 -8.85
CA GLY A 97 8.79 9.11 -9.94
C GLY A 97 9.67 8.54 -11.03
#